data_AF-A0A1Y3B6M1-F1
#
_entry.id   AF-A0A1Y3B6M1-F1
#
_cell.length_a   1.000
_cell.length_b   1.000
_cell.length_c   1.000
_cell.angle_alpha   90.00
_cell.angle_beta   90.00
_cell.angle_gamma   90.00
#
_symmetry.space_group_name_H-M   'P 1'
#
loop_
_entity.id
_entity.type
_entity.pdbx_description
1 polymer ?
#
loop_
_entity_poly.entity_id
_entity_poly.type
_entity_poly.pdbx_seq_one_letter_code
_entity_poly.pdbx_strand_id
1 'polypeptide(L)'
;MTVGSWLPIFKTLSIIYLIMGLICFYLNLSVIEYKFEYTDCLRDLEPQQQNIPKILHCKDVIDKNPGSICRCQILVYMNPIPKNVYIYYGMEFYYQNYMPYVNSIDSLQLCGQQLISDDCSSKNNVTLPIVPCGMTANSMFNDTFELKKRILARDQHGKIKRYLYPISIIRKNISWRYMERYQNPIVPANESLEYAFRGTTKPKNWPKPIYELDLDDPTNNGFQNEAFINWMQISPFSSFRKAYGYIDHRVNSSFTSNGLQAGYYLLLINY
;
A
#
# COMPACT_ATOMS: atom_id res chain seq x y z
N MET A 1 53.83 2.53 -10.88
CA MET A 1 52.78 3.22 -11.68
C MET A 1 53.13 4.70 -11.73
N THR A 2 53.18 5.31 -12.92
CA THR A 2 53.61 6.72 -13.10
C THR A 2 52.40 7.61 -13.42
N VAL A 3 52.53 8.93 -13.19
CA VAL A 3 51.49 9.94 -13.46
C VAL A 3 50.98 9.87 -14.92
N GLY A 4 51.86 9.57 -15.87
CA GLY A 4 51.50 9.40 -17.28
C GLY A 4 50.55 8.23 -17.56
N SER A 5 50.55 7.18 -16.73
CA SER A 5 49.64 6.04 -16.86
C SER A 5 48.26 6.30 -16.25
N TRP A 6 48.14 7.22 -15.28
CA TRP A 6 46.88 7.54 -14.62
C TRP A 6 46.02 8.56 -15.37
N LEU A 7 46.67 9.55 -16.00
CA LEU A 7 45.99 10.59 -16.79
C LEU A 7 45.01 10.05 -17.85
N PRO A 8 45.34 9.05 -18.70
CA PRO A 8 44.39 8.53 -19.67
C PRO A 8 43.24 7.78 -18.98
N ILE A 9 43.48 7.06 -17.89
CA ILE A 9 42.47 6.32 -17.14
C ILE A 9 41.45 7.27 -16.50
N PHE A 10 41.91 8.35 -15.86
CA PHE A 10 41.00 9.34 -15.28
C PHE A 10 40.21 10.09 -16.35
N LYS A 11 40.81 10.39 -17.51
CA LYS A 11 40.10 11.01 -18.64
C LYS A 11 39.00 10.10 -19.19
N THR A 12 39.28 8.81 -19.39
CA THR A 12 38.26 7.87 -19.89
C THR A 12 37.14 7.65 -18.87
N LEU A 13 37.47 7.47 -17.59
CA LEU A 13 36.47 7.36 -16.52
C LEU A 13 35.61 8.61 -16.41
N SER A 14 36.21 9.80 -16.50
CA SER A 14 35.48 11.07 -16.47
C SER A 14 34.45 11.16 -17.60
N ILE A 15 34.83 10.80 -18.82
CA ILE A 15 33.91 10.79 -19.97
C ILE A 15 32.78 9.78 -19.76
N ILE A 16 33.08 8.57 -19.28
CA ILE A 16 32.07 7.53 -19.01
C ILE A 16 31.07 8.00 -17.95
N TYR A 17 31.55 8.54 -16.83
CA TYR A 17 30.67 9.02 -15.76
C TYR A 17 29.87 10.25 -16.17
N LEU A 18 30.43 11.14 -17.00
CA LEU A 18 29.69 12.27 -17.55
C LEU A 18 28.50 11.79 -18.39
N ILE A 19 28.74 10.85 -19.30
CA ILE A 19 27.69 10.29 -20.18
C ILE A 19 26.63 9.57 -19.34
N MET A 20 27.05 8.69 -18.42
CA MET A 20 26.13 7.98 -17.53
C MET A 20 25.33 8.95 -16.66
N GLY A 21 25.96 10.01 -16.14
CA GLY A 21 25.31 11.05 -15.36
C GLY A 21 24.25 11.80 -16.16
N LEU A 22 24.55 12.18 -17.41
CA LEU A 22 23.57 12.82 -18.31
C LEU A 22 22.38 11.91 -18.63
N ILE A 23 22.63 10.62 -18.88
CA ILE A 23 21.56 9.65 -19.13
C ILE A 23 20.67 9.50 -17.89
N CYS A 24 21.25 9.28 -16.71
CA CYS A 24 20.49 9.14 -15.46
C CYS A 24 19.70 10.41 -15.13
N PHE A 25 20.30 11.58 -15.35
CA PHE A 25 19.63 12.87 -15.15
C PHE A 25 18.43 13.04 -16.09
N TYR A 26 18.61 12.75 -17.38
CA TYR A 26 17.52 12.79 -18.35
C TYR A 26 16.38 11.83 -17.98
N LEU A 27 16.71 10.60 -17.59
CA LEU A 27 15.71 9.62 -17.14
C LEU A 27 14.98 10.09 -15.88
N ASN A 28 15.68 10.71 -14.94
CA ASN A 28 15.05 11.25 -13.73
C ASN A 28 14.05 12.37 -14.05
N LEU A 29 14.39 13.28 -14.98
CA LEU A 29 13.50 14.36 -15.42
C LEU A 29 12.24 13.85 -16.15
N SER A 30 12.29 12.65 -16.72
CA SER A 30 11.15 12.05 -17.43
C SER A 30 10.08 11.46 -16.50
N VAL A 31 10.39 11.28 -15.21
CA VAL A 31 9.48 10.70 -14.23
C VAL A 31 8.46 11.75 -13.77
N ILE A 32 7.18 11.43 -13.92
CA ILE A 32 6.07 12.25 -13.43
C ILE A 32 5.57 11.66 -12.11
N GLU A 33 5.63 12.42 -11.03
CA GLU A 33 5.18 12.01 -9.70
C GLU A 33 4.19 13.05 -9.13
N TYR A 34 3.10 12.55 -8.56
CA TYR A 34 2.13 13.35 -7.79
C TYR A 34 2.11 12.84 -6.35
N LYS A 35 2.43 13.72 -5.39
CA LYS A 35 2.38 13.43 -3.95
C LYS A 35 1.20 14.17 -3.33
N PHE A 36 0.35 13.44 -2.61
CA PHE A 36 -0.79 13.98 -1.87
C PHE A 36 -0.63 13.65 -0.39
N GLU A 37 -0.62 14.67 0.45
CA GLU A 37 -0.65 14.51 1.90
C GLU A 37 -2.09 14.48 2.38
N TYR A 38 -2.45 13.49 3.19
CA TYR A 38 -3.81 13.28 3.68
C TYR A 38 -3.87 13.09 5.22
N THR A 39 -2.83 13.48 5.95
CA THR A 39 -2.76 13.36 7.42
C THR A 39 -3.90 14.10 8.12
N ASP A 40 -4.14 15.36 7.74
CA ASP A 40 -5.20 16.21 8.28
C ASP A 40 -6.45 16.22 7.38
N CYS A 41 -6.77 15.08 6.74
CA CYS A 41 -7.93 14.99 5.86
C CYS A 41 -9.24 15.23 6.62
N LEU A 42 -10.13 16.00 6.01
CA LEU A 42 -11.44 16.31 6.57
C LEU A 42 -12.43 15.18 6.29
N ARG A 43 -13.21 14.82 7.31
CA ARG A 43 -14.28 13.83 7.17
C ARG A 43 -15.28 14.29 6.11
N ASP A 44 -15.57 13.40 5.16
CA ASP A 44 -16.63 13.61 4.19
C ASP A 44 -17.99 13.45 4.90
N LEU A 45 -18.77 14.52 4.92
CA LEU A 45 -20.10 14.51 5.52
C LEU A 45 -21.11 14.10 4.45
N GLU A 46 -21.74 12.94 4.63
CA GLU A 46 -22.90 12.58 3.81
C GLU A 46 -23.99 13.67 3.93
N PRO A 47 -24.71 13.99 2.85
CA PRO A 47 -25.60 15.16 2.77
C PRO A 47 -26.72 15.17 3.82
N GLN A 48 -27.00 14.06 4.50
CA GLN A 48 -28.01 13.96 5.55
C GLN A 48 -27.54 14.47 6.94
N GLN A 49 -26.24 14.74 7.13
CA GLN A 49 -25.66 15.18 8.42
C GLN A 49 -25.18 16.65 8.41
N GLN A 50 -25.75 17.49 7.54
CA GLN A 50 -25.37 18.91 7.39
C GLN A 50 -25.70 19.82 8.60
N ASN A 51 -26.40 19.31 9.62
CA ASN A 51 -26.88 20.12 10.74
C ASN A 51 -25.88 20.33 11.89
N ILE A 52 -24.60 19.97 11.73
CA ILE A 52 -23.54 20.32 12.70
C ILE A 52 -22.30 20.82 11.94
N PRO A 53 -21.92 22.11 12.05
CA PRO A 53 -20.75 22.67 11.39
C PRO A 53 -19.48 22.34 12.19
N LYS A 54 -19.20 21.05 12.41
CA LYS A 54 -17.94 20.65 13.05
C LYS A 54 -17.00 20.13 11.98
N ILE A 55 -16.10 21.02 11.55
CA ILE A 55 -14.89 20.63 10.82
C ILE A 55 -14.20 19.58 11.70
N LEU A 56 -14.14 18.35 11.22
CA LEU A 56 -13.63 17.21 11.96
C LEU A 56 -12.61 16.49 11.10
N HIS A 57 -11.38 16.39 11.60
CA HIS A 57 -10.33 15.65 10.93
C HIS A 57 -10.52 14.16 11.18
N CYS A 58 -10.18 13.33 10.20
CA CYS A 58 -10.28 11.88 10.35
C CYS A 58 -9.39 11.36 11.49
N LYS A 59 -8.21 11.94 11.71
CA LYS A 59 -7.36 11.57 12.86
C LYS A 59 -8.10 11.67 14.20
N ASP A 60 -8.86 12.75 14.40
CA ASP A 60 -9.58 12.99 15.66
C ASP A 60 -10.76 12.01 15.85
N VAL A 61 -11.29 11.47 14.75
CA VAL A 61 -12.35 10.45 14.77
C VAL A 61 -11.76 9.11 15.21
N ILE A 62 -10.63 8.72 14.61
CA ILE A 62 -9.97 7.45 14.90
C ILE A 62 -9.39 7.45 16.32
N ASP A 63 -8.79 8.56 16.77
CA ASP A 63 -8.25 8.69 18.13
C ASP A 63 -9.33 8.48 19.21
N LYS A 64 -10.57 8.89 18.93
CA LYS A 64 -11.70 8.69 19.85
C LYS A 64 -12.32 7.31 19.74
N ASN A 65 -12.43 6.77 18.53
CA ASN A 65 -13.06 5.50 18.23
C ASN A 65 -12.10 4.63 17.40
N PRO A 66 -11.12 3.97 18.04
CA PRO A 66 -10.17 3.13 17.33
C PRO A 66 -10.91 2.00 16.61
N GLY A 67 -10.65 1.86 15.31
CA GLY A 67 -11.30 0.87 14.44
C GLY A 67 -12.59 1.36 13.75
N SER A 68 -13.03 2.61 13.99
CA SER A 68 -14.01 3.23 13.10
C SER A 68 -13.37 3.56 11.74
N ILE A 69 -14.18 3.68 10.69
CA ILE A 69 -13.71 4.05 9.35
C ILE A 69 -14.10 5.50 9.10
N CYS A 70 -13.13 6.35 8.75
CA CYS A 70 -13.38 7.73 8.37
C CYS A 70 -13.11 7.93 6.88
N ARG A 71 -14.13 8.33 6.12
CA ARG A 71 -13.98 8.61 4.70
C ARG A 71 -13.55 10.05 4.47
N CYS A 72 -12.60 10.23 3.58
CA CYS A 72 -12.15 11.54 3.16
C CYS A 72 -11.92 11.59 1.65
N GLN A 73 -12.04 12.79 1.06
CA GLN A 73 -11.98 12.96 -0.38
C GLN A 73 -11.05 14.12 -0.77
N ILE A 74 -10.21 13.87 -1.78
CA ILE A 74 -9.25 14.84 -2.32
C ILE A 74 -9.52 14.99 -3.81
N LEU A 75 -9.92 16.19 -4.23
CA LEU A 75 -10.15 16.53 -5.64
C LEU A 75 -8.90 17.25 -6.19
N VAL A 76 -8.26 16.64 -7.18
CA VAL A 76 -6.99 17.13 -7.75
C VAL A 76 -7.04 17.15 -9.27
N TYR A 77 -6.36 18.12 -9.87
CA TYR A 77 -6.11 18.14 -11.31
C TYR A 77 -4.76 17.50 -11.60
N MET A 78 -4.73 16.48 -12.45
CA MET A 78 -3.50 15.80 -12.88
C MET A 78 -3.27 16.03 -14.37
N ASN A 79 -2.00 16.26 -14.74
CA ASN A 79 -1.51 16.24 -16.12
C ASN A 79 -1.46 14.79 -16.62
N PRO A 80 -1.31 14.57 -17.95
CA PRO A 80 -1.30 13.22 -18.46
C PRO A 80 -0.09 12.44 -17.93
N ILE A 81 -0.34 11.24 -17.40
CA ILE A 81 0.66 10.30 -16.91
C ILE A 81 0.73 9.14 -17.91
N PRO A 82 1.91 8.77 -18.42
CA PRO A 82 2.05 7.65 -19.33
C PRO A 82 1.61 6.33 -18.69
N LYS A 83 1.47 5.29 -19.51
CA LYS A 83 1.12 3.94 -19.08
C LYS A 83 2.08 3.40 -18.01
N ASN A 84 1.60 2.43 -17.22
CA ASN A 84 2.30 1.82 -16.08
C ASN A 84 2.34 2.76 -14.88
N VAL A 85 1.14 3.19 -14.45
CA VAL A 85 0.99 4.05 -13.27
C VAL A 85 0.97 3.19 -12.01
N TYR A 86 1.91 3.45 -11.11
CA TYR A 86 2.00 2.80 -9.81
C TYR A 86 1.52 3.74 -8.71
N ILE A 87 0.90 3.17 -7.69
CA ILE A 87 0.40 3.88 -6.51
C ILE A 87 1.20 3.40 -5.32
N TYR A 88 1.72 4.35 -4.55
CA TYR A 88 2.45 4.11 -3.32
C TYR A 88 1.76 4.83 -2.18
N TYR A 89 1.74 4.22 -1.00
CA TYR A 89 1.50 4.94 0.24
C TYR A 89 2.84 5.30 0.87
N GLY A 90 2.92 6.50 1.43
CA GLY A 90 4.09 7.01 2.11
C GLY A 90 3.81 7.26 3.57
N MET A 91 4.78 6.98 4.43
CA MET A 91 4.76 7.39 5.83
C MET A 91 6.01 8.19 6.13
N GLU A 92 5.86 9.19 6.98
CA GLU A 92 6.93 10.01 7.51
C GLU A 92 6.95 9.87 9.04
N PHE A 93 8.14 9.98 9.64
CA PHE A 93 8.35 9.83 11.08
C PHE A 93 7.92 8.47 11.66
N TYR A 94 7.95 7.40 10.85
CA TYR A 94 7.61 6.04 11.29
C TYR A 94 8.85 5.13 11.27
N TYR A 95 9.36 4.77 12.45
CA TYR A 95 10.66 4.10 12.61
C TYR A 95 10.56 2.57 12.60
N GLN A 96 10.41 1.97 11.40
CA GLN A 96 10.43 0.51 11.26
C GLN A 96 11.80 -0.11 11.58
N ASN A 97 12.87 0.67 11.51
CA ASN A 97 14.25 0.22 11.76
C ASN A 97 14.62 0.11 13.25
N TYR A 98 13.67 0.32 14.17
CA TYR A 98 13.90 0.14 15.59
C TYR A 98 14.09 -1.35 15.93
N MET A 99 15.26 -1.73 16.46
CA MET A 99 15.65 -3.15 16.62
C MET A 99 14.60 -4.03 17.34
N PRO A 100 13.98 -3.63 18.47
CA PRO A 100 12.91 -4.41 19.09
C PRO A 100 11.66 -4.58 18.22
N TYR A 101 11.35 -3.61 17.36
CA TYR A 101 10.25 -3.70 16.40
C TYR A 101 10.57 -4.72 15.31
N VAL A 102 11.79 -4.66 14.75
CA VAL A 102 12.29 -5.60 13.73
C VAL A 102 12.38 -7.03 14.26
N ASN A 103 12.82 -7.20 15.50
CA ASN A 103 13.00 -8.52 16.13
C ASN A 103 11.67 -9.11 16.64
N SER A 104 10.58 -8.34 16.69
CA SER A 104 9.26 -8.81 17.12
C SER A 104 8.52 -9.45 15.95
N ILE A 105 9.08 -10.55 15.42
CA ILE A 105 8.55 -11.35 14.32
C ILE A 105 8.95 -12.81 14.55
N ASP A 106 8.03 -13.76 14.33
CA ASP A 106 8.36 -15.18 14.28
C ASP A 106 8.47 -15.67 12.83
N SER A 107 9.66 -16.13 12.45
CA SER A 107 9.91 -16.64 11.10
C SER A 107 9.26 -18.00 10.85
N LEU A 108 9.19 -18.89 11.84
CA LEU A 108 8.56 -20.21 11.69
C LEU A 108 7.05 -20.09 11.48
N GLN A 109 6.45 -19.07 12.11
CA GLN A 109 5.04 -18.72 11.91
C GLN A 109 4.78 -18.19 10.51
N LEU A 110 5.61 -17.27 10.00
CA LEU A 110 5.47 -16.74 8.64
C LEU A 110 5.70 -17.81 7.56
N CYS A 111 6.52 -18.82 7.85
CA CYS A 111 6.71 -19.99 7.00
C CYS A 111 5.57 -21.02 7.12
N GLY A 112 4.53 -20.78 7.92
CA GLY A 112 3.41 -21.71 8.08
C GLY A 112 3.77 -23.04 8.75
N GLN A 113 4.96 -23.15 9.37
CA GLN A 113 5.44 -24.38 10.02
C GLN A 113 4.87 -24.53 11.43
N GLN A 114 4.72 -23.42 12.15
CA GLN A 114 4.23 -23.42 13.53
C GLN A 114 3.39 -22.17 13.80
N LEU A 115 2.14 -22.34 14.26
CA LEU A 115 1.25 -21.21 14.53
C LEU A 115 1.40 -20.62 15.94
N ILE A 116 1.93 -21.41 16.88
CA ILE A 116 2.16 -21.01 18.27
C ILE A 116 3.59 -20.49 18.39
N SER A 117 3.76 -19.22 18.72
CA SER A 117 5.08 -18.61 18.88
C SER A 117 5.34 -18.20 20.33
N ASP A 118 6.53 -18.51 20.84
CA ASP A 118 7.06 -17.98 22.10
C ASP A 118 7.94 -16.73 21.90
N ASP A 119 8.40 -16.49 20.67
CA ASP A 119 9.42 -15.48 20.33
C ASP A 119 8.85 -14.07 20.17
N CYS A 120 7.56 -13.96 19.89
CA CYS A 120 6.89 -12.67 19.79
C CYS A 120 6.72 -12.06 21.19
N SER A 121 7.36 -10.91 21.41
CA SER A 121 7.51 -10.15 22.67
C SER A 121 6.25 -9.84 23.48
N SER A 122 5.06 -10.23 23.01
CA SER A 122 3.78 -10.01 23.68
C SER A 122 3.22 -11.35 24.18
N LYS A 123 3.77 -11.84 25.29
CA LYS A 123 3.06 -12.82 26.15
C LYS A 123 1.89 -12.13 26.83
N ASN A 124 0.86 -11.79 26.06
CA ASN A 124 -0.40 -11.38 26.65
C ASN A 124 -1.08 -12.62 27.21
N ASN A 125 -1.80 -12.48 28.32
CA ASN A 125 -2.67 -13.52 28.92
C ASN A 125 -3.89 -13.82 28.02
N VAL A 126 -3.67 -14.02 26.72
CA VAL A 126 -4.70 -14.36 25.74
C VAL A 126 -4.78 -15.88 25.69
N THR A 127 -5.99 -16.42 25.79
CA THR A 127 -6.28 -17.85 25.79
C THR A 127 -5.92 -18.55 24.47
N LEU A 128 -5.70 -17.79 23.39
CA LEU A 128 -5.35 -18.29 22.06
C LEU A 128 -4.10 -17.59 21.50
N PRO A 129 -3.24 -18.30 20.75
CA PRO A 129 -2.07 -17.72 20.08
C PRO A 129 -2.48 -16.66 19.03
N ILE A 130 -1.73 -15.56 18.99
CA ILE A 130 -1.95 -14.47 18.02
C ILE A 130 -1.25 -14.81 16.70
N VAL A 131 -1.98 -14.70 15.58
CA VAL A 131 -1.45 -14.95 14.24
C VAL A 131 -1.91 -13.83 13.28
N PRO A 132 -0.98 -13.12 12.61
CA PRO A 132 0.48 -13.14 12.81
C PRO A 132 0.89 -12.48 14.13
N CYS A 133 1.88 -13.02 14.82
CA CYS A 133 2.40 -12.43 16.03
C CYS A 133 3.40 -11.30 15.73
N GLY A 134 3.63 -10.44 16.73
CA GLY A 134 4.69 -9.43 16.68
C GLY A 134 4.22 -8.00 16.42
N MET A 135 5.06 -7.04 16.83
CA MET A 135 4.78 -5.61 16.71
C MET A 135 4.70 -5.17 15.25
N THR A 136 5.56 -5.74 14.39
CA THR A 136 5.58 -5.42 12.97
C THR A 136 4.26 -5.78 12.31
N ALA A 137 3.78 -7.00 12.52
CA ALA A 137 2.52 -7.43 11.93
C ALA A 137 1.32 -6.69 12.51
N ASN A 138 1.26 -6.48 13.83
CA ASN A 138 0.13 -5.79 14.49
C ASN A 138 -0.08 -4.34 14.02
N SER A 139 0.97 -3.67 13.52
CA SER A 139 0.91 -2.28 13.07
C SER A 139 0.78 -2.12 11.55
N MET A 140 0.30 -3.17 10.86
CA MET A 140 0.07 -3.16 9.41
C MET A 140 -0.80 -2.00 8.95
N PHE A 141 -0.35 -1.33 7.87
CA PHE A 141 -1.11 -0.30 7.18
C PHE A 141 -2.46 -0.83 6.64
N ASN A 142 -3.55 -0.13 6.96
CA ASN A 142 -4.91 -0.58 6.71
C ASN A 142 -5.78 0.40 5.90
N ASP A 143 -5.30 1.60 5.57
CA ASP A 143 -6.07 2.53 4.74
C ASP A 143 -6.33 1.94 3.35
N THR A 144 -7.44 2.34 2.75
CA THR A 144 -7.80 1.93 1.39
C THR A 144 -8.03 3.12 0.48
N PHE A 145 -7.59 3.00 -0.76
CA PHE A 145 -7.66 4.06 -1.75
C PHE A 145 -8.57 3.68 -2.91
N GLU A 146 -9.47 4.58 -3.29
CA GLU A 146 -10.20 4.50 -4.56
C GLU A 146 -9.90 5.75 -5.39
N LEU A 147 -9.60 5.54 -6.66
CA LEU A 147 -9.37 6.63 -7.61
C LEU A 147 -10.53 6.71 -8.60
N LYS A 148 -11.11 7.90 -8.76
CA LYS A 148 -12.22 8.14 -9.69
C LYS A 148 -11.90 9.32 -10.60
N LYS A 149 -12.07 9.18 -11.91
CA LYS A 149 -11.93 10.29 -12.86
C LYS A 149 -13.23 11.06 -12.98
N ARG A 150 -13.17 12.38 -12.89
CA ARG A 150 -14.31 13.25 -13.16
C ARG A 150 -14.48 13.42 -14.67
N ILE A 151 -15.62 12.96 -15.19
CA ILE A 151 -15.98 13.07 -16.60
C ILE A 151 -17.24 13.92 -16.77
N LEU A 152 -17.34 14.61 -17.90
CA LEU A 152 -18.55 15.32 -18.31
C LEU A 152 -19.26 14.46 -19.36
N ALA A 153 -20.48 14.03 -19.06
CA ALA A 153 -21.32 13.31 -20.01
C ALA A 153 -22.70 13.97 -20.10
N ARG A 154 -23.37 13.79 -21.25
CA ARG A 154 -24.75 14.23 -21.41
C ARG A 154 -25.68 13.17 -20.85
N ASP A 155 -26.61 13.59 -20.00
CA ASP A 155 -27.72 12.77 -19.55
C ASP A 155 -28.63 12.39 -20.71
N GLN A 156 -29.55 11.44 -20.45
CA GLN A 156 -30.64 11.07 -21.36
C GLN A 156 -31.50 12.28 -21.80
N HIS A 157 -31.50 13.37 -21.02
CA HIS A 157 -32.22 14.62 -21.30
C HIS A 157 -31.34 15.70 -21.97
N GLY A 158 -30.13 15.36 -22.44
CA GLY A 158 -29.21 16.29 -23.11
C GLY A 158 -28.48 17.28 -22.20
N LYS A 159 -28.74 17.28 -20.89
CA LYS A 159 -28.05 18.14 -19.91
C LYS A 159 -26.67 17.58 -19.58
N ILE A 160 -25.65 18.44 -19.56
CA ILE A 160 -24.29 18.05 -19.16
C ILE A 160 -24.28 17.84 -17.64
N LYS A 161 -23.94 16.63 -17.19
CA LYS A 161 -23.67 16.33 -15.78
C LYS A 161 -22.26 15.83 -15.58
N ARG A 162 -21.82 15.93 -14.33
CA ARG A 162 -20.55 15.43 -13.84
C ARG A 162 -20.75 14.00 -13.36
N TYR A 163 -19.95 13.09 -13.89
CA TYR A 163 -19.91 11.70 -13.46
C TYR A 163 -18.52 11.36 -12.91
N LEU A 164 -18.46 10.41 -12.00
CA LEU A 164 -17.23 9.86 -11.46
C LEU A 164 -17.06 8.45 -12.02
N TYR A 165 -16.05 8.29 -12.87
CA TYR A 165 -15.70 7.00 -13.44
C TYR A 165 -14.65 6.30 -12.56
N PRO A 166 -14.94 5.11 -12.00
CA PRO A 166 -13.98 4.41 -11.15
C PRO A 166 -12.80 3.89 -11.97
N ILE A 167 -11.59 4.06 -11.42
CA ILE A 167 -10.35 3.54 -11.99
C ILE A 167 -9.94 2.33 -11.15
N SER A 168 -9.81 1.18 -11.81
CA SER A 168 -9.44 -0.06 -11.14
C SER A 168 -7.96 -0.02 -10.71
N ILE A 169 -7.72 -0.31 -9.43
CA ILE A 169 -6.39 -0.43 -8.83
C ILE A 169 -6.17 -1.90 -8.53
N ILE A 170 -5.16 -2.50 -9.18
CA ILE A 170 -4.76 -3.89 -8.94
C ILE A 170 -3.74 -3.93 -7.81
N ARG A 171 -4.01 -4.73 -6.77
CA ARG A 171 -3.14 -4.93 -5.60
C ARG A 171 -2.34 -6.24 -5.65
N LYS A 172 -2.12 -6.77 -6.84
CA LYS A 172 -1.37 -8.01 -7.11
C LYS A 172 -0.02 -7.68 -7.75
N ASN A 173 0.94 -8.59 -7.66
CA ASN A 173 2.32 -8.39 -8.10
C ASN A 173 2.97 -7.08 -7.59
N ILE A 174 2.70 -6.71 -6.33
CA ILE A 174 3.25 -5.54 -5.63
C ILE A 174 4.42 -5.89 -4.71
N SER A 175 4.65 -7.18 -4.47
CA SER A 175 5.73 -7.67 -3.61
C SER A 175 6.57 -8.72 -4.32
N TRP A 176 7.85 -8.80 -3.96
CA TRP A 176 8.67 -9.93 -4.38
C TRP A 176 8.27 -11.18 -3.61
N ARG A 177 7.99 -12.27 -4.33
CA ARG A 177 7.55 -13.53 -3.72
C ARG A 177 8.76 -14.29 -3.18
N TYR A 178 9.05 -14.12 -1.90
CA TYR A 178 9.97 -14.98 -1.16
C TYR A 178 9.23 -16.23 -0.68
N MET A 179 9.02 -17.18 -1.59
CA MET A 179 8.21 -18.37 -1.32
C MET A 179 8.73 -19.17 -0.11
N GLU A 180 10.01 -19.10 0.22
CA GLU A 180 10.59 -19.80 1.37
C GLU A 180 10.29 -19.15 2.72
N ARG A 181 10.00 -17.84 2.73
CA ARG A 181 9.81 -17.04 3.97
C ARG A 181 8.36 -16.82 4.34
N TYR A 182 7.47 -16.87 3.35
CA TYR A 182 6.05 -16.61 3.50
C TYR A 182 5.25 -17.75 2.87
N GLN A 183 4.75 -18.65 3.71
CA GLN A 183 3.96 -19.80 3.28
C GLN A 183 2.75 -19.95 4.18
N ASN A 184 1.61 -20.26 3.56
CA ASN A 184 0.44 -20.66 4.31
C ASN A 184 0.63 -22.06 4.88
N PRO A 185 0.06 -22.35 6.06
CA PRO A 185 0.07 -23.71 6.62
C PRO A 185 -0.59 -24.69 5.64
N ILE A 186 -0.16 -25.95 5.70
CA ILE A 186 -0.68 -27.01 4.83
C ILE A 186 -2.16 -27.23 5.16
N VAL A 187 -3.02 -27.00 4.17
CA VAL A 187 -4.47 -27.19 4.28
C VAL A 187 -4.85 -28.53 3.62
N PRO A 188 -5.67 -29.39 4.27
CA PRO A 188 -6.26 -30.55 3.60
C PRO A 188 -7.06 -30.13 2.36
N ALA A 189 -7.07 -30.96 1.31
CA ALA A 189 -7.64 -30.61 0.00
C ALA A 189 -9.14 -30.18 0.01
N ASN A 190 -9.88 -30.53 1.06
CA ASN A 190 -11.31 -30.25 1.19
C ASN A 190 -11.62 -29.12 2.19
N GLU A 191 -10.61 -28.50 2.80
CA GLU A 191 -10.77 -27.51 3.86
C GLU A 191 -10.38 -26.11 3.37
N SER A 192 -10.93 -25.08 4.03
CA SER A 192 -10.58 -23.68 3.76
C SER A 192 -9.32 -23.26 4.52
N LEU A 193 -8.72 -22.14 4.10
CA LEU A 193 -7.58 -21.57 4.83
C LEU A 193 -7.91 -21.24 6.30
N GLU A 194 -9.17 -20.88 6.58
CA GLU A 194 -9.68 -20.65 7.94
C GLU A 194 -9.50 -21.88 8.84
N TYR A 195 -9.72 -23.09 8.31
CA TYR A 195 -9.53 -24.33 9.05
C TYR A 195 -8.10 -24.46 9.58
N ALA A 196 -7.11 -24.07 8.77
CA ALA A 196 -5.71 -24.14 9.16
C ALA A 196 -5.34 -23.15 10.26
N PHE A 197 -6.08 -22.05 10.40
CA PHE A 197 -5.90 -21.05 11.46
C PHE A 197 -6.85 -21.25 12.66
N ARG A 198 -7.55 -22.39 12.75
CA ARG A 198 -8.45 -22.67 13.86
C ARG A 198 -7.70 -22.69 15.19
N GLY A 199 -8.29 -22.06 16.22
CA GLY A 199 -7.66 -21.95 17.54
C GLY A 199 -6.59 -20.85 17.63
N THR A 200 -6.54 -19.95 16.65
CA THR A 200 -5.71 -18.74 16.69
C THR A 200 -6.60 -17.50 16.77
N THR A 201 -6.01 -16.36 17.14
CA THR A 201 -6.67 -15.06 17.11
C THR A 201 -5.91 -14.07 16.24
N LYS A 202 -6.62 -13.12 15.64
CA LYS A 202 -6.02 -12.00 14.92
C LYS A 202 -5.25 -11.06 15.86
N PRO A 203 -4.33 -10.24 15.33
CA PRO A 203 -3.68 -9.19 16.10
C PRO A 203 -4.69 -8.16 16.62
N LYS A 204 -4.34 -7.49 17.71
CA LYS A 204 -5.24 -6.58 18.44
C LYS A 204 -5.78 -5.45 17.55
N ASN A 205 -4.92 -4.87 16.71
CA ASN A 205 -5.27 -3.71 15.89
C ASN A 205 -5.81 -4.10 14.50
N TRP A 206 -5.91 -5.40 14.19
CA TRP A 206 -6.39 -5.84 12.90
C TRP A 206 -7.91 -5.84 12.87
N PRO A 207 -8.56 -5.32 11.80
CA PRO A 207 -10.00 -5.41 11.65
C PRO A 207 -10.44 -6.85 11.30
N LYS A 208 -9.68 -7.53 10.44
CA LYS A 208 -9.95 -8.87 9.90
C LYS A 208 -8.81 -9.83 10.23
N PRO A 209 -9.05 -11.15 10.28
CA PRO A 209 -7.99 -12.14 10.40
C PRO A 209 -7.16 -12.26 9.12
N ILE A 210 -5.98 -12.89 9.22
CA ILE A 210 -5.02 -12.99 8.12
C ILE A 210 -5.54 -13.77 6.90
N TYR A 211 -6.44 -14.72 7.11
CA TYR A 211 -7.03 -15.52 6.05
C TYR A 211 -8.18 -14.82 5.29
N GLU A 212 -8.57 -13.60 5.70
CA GLU A 212 -9.63 -12.78 5.06
C GLU A 212 -9.11 -11.42 4.58
N LEU A 213 -7.80 -11.31 4.31
CA LEU A 213 -7.20 -10.05 3.86
C LEU A 213 -7.67 -9.66 2.44
N ASP A 214 -7.91 -10.64 1.58
CA ASP A 214 -8.38 -10.47 0.21
C ASP A 214 -9.54 -11.45 -0.08
N LEU A 215 -10.78 -10.98 -0.02
CA LEU A 215 -11.95 -11.83 -0.28
C LEU A 215 -12.18 -12.09 -1.77
N ASP A 216 -11.56 -11.29 -2.65
CA ASP A 216 -11.75 -11.38 -4.10
C ASP A 216 -10.81 -12.42 -4.73
N ASP A 217 -9.64 -12.64 -4.12
CA ASP A 217 -8.66 -13.63 -4.57
C ASP A 217 -8.19 -14.58 -3.46
N PRO A 218 -8.61 -15.85 -3.47
CA PRO A 218 -8.18 -16.82 -2.47
C PRO A 218 -6.67 -17.10 -2.49
N THR A 219 -5.99 -16.84 -3.61
CA THR A 219 -4.54 -17.04 -3.73
C THR A 219 -3.71 -15.91 -3.08
N ASN A 220 -4.36 -14.81 -2.72
CA ASN A 220 -3.75 -13.64 -2.08
C ASN A 220 -4.15 -13.50 -0.61
N ASN A 221 -4.32 -14.63 0.10
CA ASN A 221 -4.69 -14.67 1.51
C ASN A 221 -3.61 -15.29 2.40
N GLY A 222 -3.75 -15.09 3.72
CA GLY A 222 -2.83 -15.61 4.72
C GLY A 222 -1.47 -14.92 4.68
N PHE A 223 -0.42 -15.66 5.01
CA PHE A 223 0.97 -15.17 4.97
C PHE A 223 1.44 -14.84 3.56
N GLN A 224 0.75 -15.36 2.54
CA GLN A 224 1.06 -15.12 1.12
C GLN A 224 0.41 -13.86 0.56
N ASN A 225 -0.38 -13.13 1.35
CA ASN A 225 -0.95 -11.85 0.93
C ASN A 225 0.16 -10.84 0.58
N GLU A 226 0.13 -10.29 -0.62
CA GLU A 226 1.23 -9.45 -1.11
C GLU A 226 1.33 -8.09 -0.39
N ALA A 227 0.20 -7.53 0.05
CA ALA A 227 0.20 -6.28 0.82
C ALA A 227 0.81 -6.51 2.21
N PHE A 228 0.53 -7.66 2.82
CA PHE A 228 1.17 -8.10 4.06
C PHE A 228 2.67 -8.33 3.88
N ILE A 229 3.10 -9.08 2.86
CA ILE A 229 4.52 -9.30 2.57
C ILE A 229 5.25 -7.97 2.36
N ASN A 230 4.67 -7.06 1.58
CA ASN A 230 5.24 -5.74 1.36
C ASN A 230 5.33 -4.93 2.67
N TRP A 231 4.36 -5.06 3.58
CA TRP A 231 4.43 -4.44 4.91
C TRP A 231 5.58 -5.00 5.75
N MET A 232 5.71 -6.33 5.82
CA MET A 232 6.72 -7.03 6.63
C MET A 232 8.16 -6.76 6.18
N GLN A 233 8.37 -6.26 4.96
CA GLN A 233 9.68 -5.79 4.50
C GLN A 233 10.03 -4.46 5.18
N ILE A 234 10.79 -4.51 6.26
CA ILE A 234 11.23 -3.34 7.04
C ILE A 234 11.93 -2.30 6.16
N SER A 235 11.50 -1.04 6.31
CA SER A 235 12.17 0.10 5.69
C SER A 235 13.34 0.59 6.55
N PRO A 236 14.51 0.90 5.95
CA PRO A 236 15.69 1.33 6.70
C PRO A 236 15.63 2.79 7.19
N PHE A 237 14.69 3.58 6.66
CA PHE A 237 14.51 5.00 6.97
C PHE A 237 13.15 5.25 7.64
N SER A 238 13.05 6.36 8.38
CA SER A 238 11.81 6.81 9.04
C SER A 238 10.78 7.38 8.07
N SER A 239 11.22 7.79 6.88
CA SER A 239 10.36 8.21 5.79
C SER A 239 10.53 7.22 4.64
N PHE A 240 9.45 6.55 4.27
CA PHE A 240 9.48 5.51 3.25
C PHE A 240 8.16 5.44 2.49
N ARG A 241 8.20 4.78 1.34
CA ARG A 241 7.03 4.47 0.52
C ARG A 241 6.96 2.99 0.23
N LYS A 242 5.75 2.44 0.20
CA LYS A 242 5.47 1.04 -0.10
C LYS A 242 4.44 0.96 -1.21
N ALA A 243 4.61 -0.01 -2.11
CA ALA A 243 3.69 -0.21 -3.22
C ALA A 243 2.28 -0.58 -2.69
N TYR A 244 1.27 0.20 -3.09
CA TYR A 244 -0.13 -0.13 -2.81
C TYR A 244 -0.71 -1.00 -3.92
N GLY A 245 -0.41 -0.65 -5.17
CA GLY A 245 -1.00 -1.23 -6.37
C GLY A 245 -0.56 -0.52 -7.64
N TYR A 246 -1.12 -0.92 -8.77
CA TYR A 246 -0.97 -0.23 -10.04
C TYR A 246 -2.31 -0.11 -10.75
N ILE A 247 -2.41 0.83 -11.69
CA ILE A 247 -3.65 1.08 -12.42
C ILE A 247 -3.85 0.04 -13.51
N ASP A 248 -5.05 -0.54 -13.57
CA ASP A 248 -5.38 -1.45 -14.66
C ASP A 248 -5.65 -0.69 -15.95
N HIS A 249 -4.77 -0.90 -16.93
CA HIS A 249 -4.88 -0.36 -18.28
C HIS A 249 -5.49 -1.35 -19.28
N ARG A 250 -5.87 -2.57 -18.86
CA ARG A 250 -6.45 -3.60 -19.73
C ARG A 250 -7.93 -3.35 -20.03
N VAL A 251 -8.65 -2.74 -19.09
CA VAL A 251 -10.02 -2.30 -19.32
C VAL A 251 -9.96 -1.19 -20.37
N ASN A 252 -10.52 -1.47 -21.57
CA ASN A 252 -10.61 -0.55 -22.70
C ASN A 252 -11.56 0.63 -22.41
N SER A 253 -11.22 1.41 -21.39
CA SER A 253 -11.79 2.74 -21.19
C SER A 253 -10.90 3.74 -21.94
N SER A 254 -11.52 4.69 -22.65
CA SER A 254 -10.80 5.73 -23.39
C SER A 254 -9.85 6.55 -22.49
N PHE A 255 -10.05 6.48 -21.17
CA PHE A 255 -9.35 7.28 -20.17
C PHE A 255 -8.11 6.60 -19.58
N THR A 256 -7.98 5.27 -19.73
CA THR A 256 -6.89 4.47 -19.15
C THR A 256 -6.02 3.77 -20.19
N SER A 257 -6.41 3.68 -21.46
CA SER A 257 -5.70 2.87 -22.47
C SER A 257 -4.23 3.28 -22.72
N ASN A 258 -3.95 4.58 -22.77
CA ASN A 258 -2.62 5.15 -23.03
C ASN A 258 -1.93 5.70 -21.77
N GLY A 259 -2.44 5.35 -20.59
CA GLY A 259 -2.07 5.99 -19.31
C GLY A 259 -3.23 6.76 -18.70
N LEU A 260 -2.96 7.59 -17.70
CA LEU A 260 -3.97 8.51 -17.14
C LEU A 260 -3.97 9.81 -17.94
N GLN A 261 -5.10 10.18 -18.52
CA GLN A 261 -5.21 11.46 -19.23
C GLN A 261 -5.26 12.65 -18.28
N ALA A 262 -5.03 13.85 -18.82
CA ALA A 262 -5.23 15.08 -18.07
C ALA A 262 -6.69 15.22 -17.58
N GLY A 263 -6.87 15.77 -16.38
CA GLY A 263 -8.20 16.08 -15.87
C GLY A 263 -8.30 16.09 -14.36
N TYR A 264 -9.53 16.22 -13.88
CA TYR A 264 -9.82 16.17 -12.45
C TYR A 264 -10.06 14.74 -12.01
N TYR A 265 -9.40 14.36 -10.93
CA TYR A 265 -9.52 13.07 -10.29
C TYR A 265 -9.92 13.27 -8.83
N LEU A 266 -10.77 12.37 -8.35
CA LEU A 266 -11.20 12.29 -6.97
C LEU A 266 -10.51 11.07 -6.35
N LEU A 267 -9.66 11.31 -5.37
CA LEU A 267 -9.08 10.28 -4.51
C LEU A 267 -9.96 10.14 -3.28
N LEU A 268 -10.58 8.97 -3.10
CA LEU A 268 -11.32 8.62 -1.91
C LEU A 268 -10.43 7.76 -1.02
N ILE A 269 -10.37 8.12 0.25
CA ILE A 269 -9.51 7.47 1.24
C ILE A 269 -10.43 7.01 2.36
N ASN A 270 -10.36 5.72 2.70
CA ASN A 270 -10.88 5.22 3.96
C ASN A 270 -9.70 5.21 4.93
N TYR A 271 -9.70 6.19 5.82
CA TYR A 271 -8.77 6.41 6.93
C TYR A 271 -9.19 5.54 8.13
#